data_AF-A0A2M4C4S1-F1
#
_entry.id   AF-A0A2M4C4S1-F1
#
_cell.length_a   1.000
_cell.length_b   1.000
_cell.length_c   1.000
_cell.angle_alpha   90.00
_cell.angle_beta   90.00
_cell.angle_gamma   90.00
#
_symmetry.space_group_name_H-M   'P 1'
#
loop_
_entity.id
_entity.type
_entity.pdbx_description
1 polymer ?
#
loop_
_entity_poly.entity_id
_entity_poly.type
_entity_poly.pdbx_seq_one_letter_code
_entity_poly.pdbx_strand_id
1 'polypeptide(L)'
;MAEIEAIISRQGAVHTLKETVIVGDMKDLIAGVKNIKGSTNELLTTFVQEDASKPGARVTKSRDCDEEGDEEDSDEPDATEETPQKR
;
A
#
# COMPACT_ATOMS: atom_id res chain seq x y z
N MET A 1 -10.98 -29.80 1.52
CA MET A 1 -11.34 -28.37 1.38
C MET A 1 -10.56 -27.60 2.43
N ALA A 2 -10.22 -26.35 2.13
CA ALA A 2 -9.64 -25.42 3.08
C ALA A 2 -10.52 -24.17 3.17
N GLU A 3 -10.56 -23.55 4.33
CA GLU A 3 -11.24 -22.28 4.55
C GLU A 3 -10.18 -21.22 4.83
N ILE A 4 -10.30 -20.09 4.13
CA ILE A 4 -9.46 -18.92 4.31
C ILE A 4 -10.37 -17.81 4.84
N GLU A 5 -9.97 -17.21 5.94
CA GLU A 5 -10.72 -16.12 6.58
C GLU A 5 -9.82 -14.91 6.80
N ALA A 6 -10.31 -13.74 6.43
CA ALA A 6 -9.72 -12.46 6.81
C ALA A 6 -10.75 -11.68 7.64
N ILE A 7 -10.30 -11.24 8.83
CA ILE A 7 -11.12 -10.48 9.77
C ILE A 7 -10.53 -9.08 9.91
N ILE A 8 -11.32 -8.07 9.57
CA ILE A 8 -10.94 -6.66 9.59
C ILE A 8 -11.87 -5.93 10.57
N SER A 9 -11.29 -5.32 11.61
CA SER A 9 -12.05 -4.52 12.58
C SER A 9 -11.77 -3.04 12.38
N ARG A 10 -12.82 -2.22 12.29
CA ARG A 10 -12.75 -0.77 12.09
C ARG A 10 -13.91 -0.07 12.80
N GLN A 11 -13.60 0.93 13.63
CA GLN A 11 -14.60 1.79 14.29
C GLN A 11 -15.69 1.00 15.05
N GLY A 12 -15.34 -0.16 15.60
CA GLY A 12 -16.27 -1.05 16.30
C GLY A 12 -17.07 -2.00 15.39
N ALA A 13 -16.99 -1.85 14.07
CA ALA A 13 -17.53 -2.82 13.11
C ALA A 13 -16.49 -3.91 12.80
N VAL A 14 -16.97 -5.15 12.64
CA VAL A 14 -16.15 -6.30 12.23
C VAL A 14 -16.61 -6.75 10.86
N HIS A 15 -15.68 -6.82 9.92
CA HIS A 15 -15.88 -7.30 8.57
C HIS A 15 -15.12 -8.61 8.40
N THR A 16 -15.82 -9.63 7.92
CA THR A 16 -15.26 -10.95 7.72
C THR A 16 -15.38 -11.33 6.25
N LEU A 17 -14.24 -11.62 5.63
CA LEU A 17 -14.14 -12.14 4.28
C LEU A 17 -13.79 -13.63 4.38
N LYS A 18 -14.58 -14.48 3.72
CA LYS A 18 -14.40 -15.93 3.72
C LYS A 18 -14.29 -16.45 2.31
N GLU A 19 -13.40 -17.42 2.15
CA GLU A 19 -13.28 -18.17 0.91
C GLU A 19 -13.08 -19.64 1.22
N THR A 20 -13.94 -20.46 0.61
CA THR A 20 -13.84 -21.92 0.68
C THR A 20 -13.15 -22.40 -0.58
N VAL A 21 -12.00 -23.03 -0.41
CA VAL A 21 -11.17 -23.55 -1.50
C VAL A 21 -11.30 -25.07 -1.53
N ILE A 22 -11.69 -25.62 -2.69
CA ILE A 22 -11.56 -27.05 -2.95
C ILE A 22 -10.11 -27.31 -3.34
N VAL A 23 -9.30 -27.69 -2.36
CA VAL A 23 -7.86 -27.90 -2.55
C VAL A 23 -7.60 -29.23 -3.27
N GLY A 24 -7.20 -29.17 -4.54
CA GLY A 24 -6.59 -30.28 -5.27
C GLY A 24 -5.07 -30.27 -5.16
N ASP A 25 -4.46 -29.07 -5.20
CA ASP A 25 -3.04 -28.85 -4.96
C ASP A 25 -2.76 -27.50 -4.24
N MET A 26 -1.48 -27.20 -3.98
CA MET A 26 -1.08 -25.96 -3.29
C MET A 26 -1.35 -24.69 -4.13
N LYS A 27 -1.42 -24.79 -5.46
CA LYS A 27 -1.74 -23.64 -6.33
C LYS A 27 -3.17 -23.18 -6.10
N ASP A 28 -4.09 -24.10 -5.84
CA ASP A 28 -5.48 -23.77 -5.49
C ASP A 28 -5.54 -22.94 -4.21
N LEU A 29 -4.77 -23.33 -3.19
CA LEU A 29 -4.70 -22.58 -1.94
C LEU A 29 -4.09 -21.18 -2.15
N ILE A 30 -3.03 -21.08 -2.96
CA ILE A 30 -2.42 -19.79 -3.32
C ILE A 30 -3.42 -18.90 -4.08
N ALA A 31 -4.24 -19.48 -4.97
CA ALA A 31 -5.29 -18.76 -5.68
C ALA A 31 -6.34 -18.21 -4.71
N GLY A 32 -6.81 -19.02 -3.75
CA GLY A 32 -7.74 -18.57 -2.72
C GLY A 32 -7.17 -17.45 -1.84
N VAL A 33 -5.88 -17.52 -1.48
CA VAL A 33 -5.23 -16.43 -0.73
C VAL A 33 -5.18 -15.14 -1.57
N LYS A 34 -4.92 -15.23 -2.88
CA LYS A 34 -4.90 -14.06 -3.78
C LYS A 34 -6.28 -13.43 -3.92
N ASN A 35 -7.33 -14.24 -3.97
CA ASN A 35 -8.72 -13.78 -4.04
C ASN A 35 -9.11 -13.03 -2.75
N ILE A 36 -8.89 -13.62 -1.57
CA ILE A 36 -9.07 -12.93 -0.28
C ILE A 36 -8.28 -11.62 -0.21
N LYS A 37 -7.03 -11.61 -0.68
CA LYS A 37 -6.23 -10.37 -0.75
C LYS A 37 -6.90 -9.32 -1.64
N GLY A 38 -7.40 -9.71 -2.81
CA GLY A 38 -8.14 -8.83 -3.73
C GLY A 38 -9.35 -8.21 -3.05
N SER A 39 -10.23 -9.03 -2.47
CA SER A 39 -11.42 -8.56 -1.74
C SER A 39 -11.07 -7.70 -0.52
N THR A 40 -9.96 -8.00 0.17
CA THR A 40 -9.48 -7.17 1.27
C THR A 40 -9.05 -5.79 0.78
N ASN A 41 -8.32 -5.72 -0.34
CA ASN A 41 -7.92 -4.44 -0.93
C ASN A 41 -9.12 -3.60 -1.37
N GLU A 42 -10.13 -4.22 -1.99
CA GLU A 42 -11.36 -3.54 -2.35
C GLU A 42 -12.07 -2.96 -1.12
N LEU A 43 -12.24 -3.77 -0.07
CA LEU A 43 -12.86 -3.32 1.19
C LEU A 43 -12.10 -2.14 1.81
N LEU A 44 -10.77 -2.22 1.89
CA LEU A 44 -9.95 -1.14 2.45
C LEU A 44 -10.00 0.12 1.58
N THR A 45 -10.07 -0.03 0.26
CA THR A 45 -10.23 1.10 -0.68
C THR A 45 -11.56 1.79 -0.44
N THR A 46 -12.65 1.04 -0.23
CA THR A 46 -13.95 1.60 0.15
C THR A 46 -13.86 2.39 1.45
N PHE A 47 -13.17 1.88 2.49
CA PHE A 47 -13.01 2.62 3.74
C PHE A 47 -12.28 3.96 3.56
N VAL A 48 -11.26 4.00 2.70
CA VAL A 48 -10.56 5.24 2.36
C VAL A 48 -11.49 6.23 1.66
N GLN A 49 -12.29 5.76 0.70
CA GLN A 49 -13.25 6.60 -0.02
C GLN A 49 -14.36 7.12 0.89
N GLU A 50 -14.86 6.30 1.81
CA GLU A 50 -15.84 6.70 2.83
C GLU A 50 -15.28 7.82 3.73
N ASP A 51 -14.03 7.70 4.14
CA ASP A 51 -13.40 8.71 4.99
C ASP A 51 -13.13 10.00 4.22
N ALA A 52 -12.76 9.93 2.94
CA ALA A 52 -12.59 11.10 2.08
C ALA A 52 -13.91 11.82 1.75
N SER A 53 -15.02 11.07 1.70
CA SER A 53 -16.35 11.60 1.33
C SER A 53 -17.11 12.22 2.52
N LYS A 54 -16.63 12.06 3.75
CA LYS A 54 -17.26 12.68 4.92
C LYS A 54 -16.98 14.19 4.95
N PRO A 55 -18.02 15.04 5.03
CA PRO A 55 -17.83 16.50 5.16
C PRO A 55 -17.06 16.79 6.46
N GLY A 56 -15.85 17.34 6.33
CA GLY A 56 -14.94 17.56 7.45
C GLY A 56 -13.72 16.63 7.49
N ALA A 57 -13.49 15.80 6.47
CA ALA A 57 -12.20 15.14 6.20
C ALA A 57 -11.12 16.20 5.90
N ARG A 58 -10.68 16.87 6.97
CA ARG A 58 -9.62 17.88 7.09
C ARG A 58 -9.16 18.46 5.74
N VAL A 59 -9.62 19.68 5.47
CA VAL A 59 -8.73 20.73 4.96
C VAL A 59 -7.50 20.68 5.88
N THR A 60 -6.45 19.98 5.45
CA THR A 60 -5.11 20.32 5.91
C THR A 60 -4.94 21.75 5.47
N LYS A 61 -5.06 22.67 6.44
CA LYS A 61 -4.72 24.08 6.25
C LYS A 61 -3.46 24.12 5.41
N SER A 62 -3.54 24.79 4.25
CA SER A 62 -2.39 25.36 3.58
C SER A 62 -1.56 26.04 4.66
N ARG A 63 -0.49 25.38 5.08
CA ARG A 63 0.53 25.99 5.92
C ARG A 63 1.56 26.41 4.89
N ASP A 64 1.45 27.69 4.55
CA ASP A 64 2.42 28.53 3.84
C ASP A 64 3.72 27.78 3.52
N CYS A 65 3.77 27.16 2.34
CA CYS A 65 5.03 26.99 1.64
C CYS A 65 5.13 28.22 0.76
N ASP A 66 5.73 29.29 1.31
CA ASP A 66 6.29 30.37 0.51
C ASP A 66 7.24 29.70 -0.50
N GLU A 67 6.83 29.77 -1.76
CA GLU A 67 7.68 29.65 -2.93
C GLU A 67 8.62 30.85 -2.89
N GLU A 68 9.94 30.63 -2.84
CA GLU A 68 11.02 31.43 -3.45
C GLU A 68 12.38 30.82 -3.08
N GLY A 69 13.10 30.32 -4.09
CA GLY A 69 14.45 29.76 -3.92
C GLY A 69 14.88 28.89 -5.09
N ASP A 70 14.74 29.43 -6.30
CA ASP A 70 15.45 29.01 -7.50
C ASP A 70 16.96 29.18 -7.29
N GLU A 71 17.70 28.08 -7.20
CA GLU A 71 19.13 28.05 -7.52
C GLU A 71 19.41 26.66 -8.14
N GLU A 72 19.38 26.61 -9.47
CA GLU A 72 20.04 25.56 -10.24
C GLU A 72 21.48 25.40 -9.74
N ASP A 73 21.86 24.23 -9.24
CA ASP A 73 23.27 23.82 -9.31
C ASP A 73 23.35 22.36 -9.76
N SER A 74 23.62 22.25 -11.05
CA SER A 74 23.96 21.04 -11.76
C SER A 74 25.41 20.71 -11.46
N ASP A 75 25.68 19.63 -10.74
CA ASP A 75 26.97 18.96 -10.86
C ASP A 75 26.80 17.45 -10.71
N GLU A 76 26.58 16.83 -11.87
CA GLU A 76 26.87 15.43 -12.15
C GLU A 76 28.39 15.30 -12.30
N PRO A 77 29.11 14.49 -11.50
CA PRO A 77 30.42 14.03 -11.93
C PRO A 77 30.30 12.63 -12.54
N ASP A 78 30.31 12.59 -13.87
CA ASP A 78 30.63 11.39 -14.63
C ASP A 78 32.15 11.12 -14.57
N ALA A 79 32.47 9.82 -14.58
CA ALA A 79 33.73 9.20 -15.01
C ALA A 79 35.02 9.31 -14.14
N THR A 80 35.42 8.10 -13.71
CA THR A 80 36.72 7.43 -13.97
C THR A 80 37.85 7.41 -12.92
N GLU A 81 38.30 6.17 -12.70
CA GLU A 81 39.67 5.70 -12.42
C GLU A 81 40.42 6.17 -11.16
N GLU A 82 40.59 5.26 -10.20
CA GLU A 82 41.86 4.53 -9.97
C GLU A 82 41.78 3.79 -8.62
N THR A 83 41.92 2.47 -8.65
CA THR A 83 42.28 1.69 -7.47
C THR A 83 43.71 2.05 -7.02
N PRO A 84 44.01 1.98 -5.71
CA PRO A 84 45.26 1.36 -5.33
C PRO A 84 45.07 0.28 -4.26
N GLN A 85 45.52 -0.92 -4.61
CA GLN A 85 45.90 -1.97 -3.66
C GLN A 85 46.82 -1.41 -2.58
N LYS A 86 46.60 -1.79 -1.32
CA LYS A 86 47.72 -2.03 -0.39
C LYS A 86 47.52 -3.33 0.37
N ARG A 87 48.59 -4.11 0.32
CA ARG A 87 48.94 -5.32 1.07
C ARG A 87 48.86 -5.12 2.56
#